data_AF-A0AA88VWU1-F1
#
_entry.id   AF-A0AA88VWU1-F1
#
_cell.length_a   1.000
_cell.length_b   1.000
_cell.length_c   1.000
_cell.angle_alpha   90.00
_cell.angle_beta   90.00
_cell.angle_gamma   90.00
#
_symmetry.space_group_name_H-M   'P 1'
#
loop_
_entity.id
_entity.type
_entity.pdbx_description
1 polymer ?
#
loop_
_entity_poly.entity_id
_entity_poly.type
_entity_poly.pdbx_seq_one_letter_code
_entity_poly.pdbx_strand_id
1 'polypeptide(L)'
;MFFSAADVKSCMQRVQVLKYAEEACYNGSITIKAFSSGLEIGSCNWTISSPKANIGHVSSSLFQCETAMDFNYHALQGCDTILYSDNSARNILGNVEDENCHFASVNNNSWEVLGEALLNVDERSEEMEKLAFISSCAVDSVEAGGSVLVPIGRLGIVLQLLEQLSLSLKSSI
;
A
#
# COMPACT_ATOMS: atom_id res chain seq x y z
N MET A 1 15.60 4.93 -23.18
CA MET A 1 14.78 3.74 -22.81
C MET A 1 15.76 2.71 -22.28
N PHE A 2 15.73 2.39 -20.98
CA PHE A 2 16.82 1.65 -20.32
C PHE A 2 16.74 0.12 -20.44
N PHE A 3 15.62 -0.45 -20.89
CA PHE A 3 15.42 -1.90 -21.00
C PHE A 3 14.56 -2.28 -22.22
N SER A 4 14.88 -3.41 -22.85
CA SER A 4 14.10 -4.00 -23.94
C SER A 4 13.05 -5.00 -23.41
N ALA A 5 12.08 -5.36 -24.25
CA ALA A 5 11.11 -6.40 -23.90
C ALA A 5 11.77 -7.77 -23.62
N ALA A 6 12.89 -8.06 -24.30
CA ALA A 6 13.66 -9.28 -24.05
C ALA A 6 14.32 -9.25 -22.67
N ASP A 7 14.85 -8.09 -22.25
CA ASP A 7 15.45 -7.91 -20.92
C ASP A 7 14.40 -8.17 -19.83
N VAL A 8 13.23 -7.52 -19.93
CA VAL A 8 12.12 -7.71 -18.99
C VAL A 8 11.73 -9.18 -18.89
N LYS A 9 11.53 -9.84 -20.03
CA LYS A 9 11.14 -11.26 -20.07
C LYS A 9 12.18 -12.16 -19.39
N SER A 10 13.46 -11.94 -19.67
CA SER A 10 14.55 -12.74 -19.08
C SER A 10 14.67 -12.55 -17.56
N CYS A 11 14.45 -11.34 -17.07
CA CYS A 11 14.44 -11.04 -15.64
C CYS A 11 13.26 -11.70 -14.92
N MET A 12 12.05 -11.62 -15.50
CA MET A 12 10.84 -12.19 -14.90
C MET A 12 10.91 -13.72 -14.73
N GLN A 13 11.68 -14.43 -15.57
CA GLN A 13 11.89 -15.88 -15.43
C GLN A 13 12.68 -16.29 -14.18
N ARG A 14 13.36 -15.34 -13.53
CA ARG A 14 14.18 -15.58 -12.32
C ARG A 14 13.43 -15.26 -11.03
N VAL A 15 12.24 -14.68 -11.12
CA VAL A 15 11.42 -14.30 -9.97
C VAL A 15 10.73 -15.55 -9.42
N GLN A 16 10.79 -15.73 -8.11
CA GLN A 16 10.04 -16.77 -7.41
C GLN A 16 8.78 -16.15 -6.83
N VAL A 17 7.64 -16.79 -7.06
CA VAL A 17 6.36 -16.36 -6.49
C VAL A 17 6.26 -16.90 -5.07
N LEU A 18 5.91 -16.02 -4.14
CA LEU A 18 5.73 -16.35 -2.73
C LEU A 18 4.31 -15.94 -2.30
N LYS A 19 3.61 -16.79 -1.55
CA LYS A 19 2.33 -16.43 -0.93
C LYS A 19 2.56 -15.65 0.36
N TYR A 20 1.54 -14.94 0.83
CA TYR A 20 1.61 -14.32 2.15
C TYR A 20 1.81 -15.37 3.25
N ALA A 21 2.65 -15.00 4.22
CA ALA A 21 3.14 -15.81 5.33
C ALA A 21 3.91 -17.09 4.96
N GLU A 22 4.11 -17.37 3.66
CA GLU A 22 4.97 -18.47 3.22
C GLU A 22 6.44 -18.18 3.53
N GLU A 23 7.15 -19.19 4.04
CA GLU A 23 8.56 -19.05 4.38
C GLU A 23 9.45 -19.35 3.18
N ALA A 24 10.25 -18.37 2.76
CA ALA A 24 11.35 -18.57 1.84
C ALA A 24 12.68 -18.59 2.62
N CYS A 25 13.34 -19.75 2.64
CA CYS A 25 14.64 -19.91 3.31
C CYS A 25 15.78 -19.69 2.31
N TYR A 26 16.68 -18.76 2.61
CA TYR A 26 17.88 -18.49 1.84
C TYR A 26 19.13 -18.93 2.62
N ASN A 27 19.97 -19.75 1.96
CA ASN A 27 21.21 -20.31 2.52
C ASN A 27 21.07 -20.97 3.90
N GLY A 28 19.87 -21.47 4.23
CA GLY A 28 19.55 -22.11 5.52
C GLY A 28 19.69 -21.23 6.76
N SER A 29 19.96 -19.93 6.59
CA SER A 29 20.24 -18.99 7.69
C SER A 29 19.29 -17.81 7.71
N ILE A 30 18.64 -17.49 6.59
CA ILE A 30 17.74 -16.34 6.50
C ILE A 30 16.37 -16.85 6.10
N THR A 31 15.35 -16.48 6.86
CA THR A 31 13.95 -16.74 6.53
C THR A 31 13.29 -15.43 6.14
N ILE A 32 12.63 -15.42 4.98
CA ILE A 32 11.94 -14.26 4.42
C ILE A 32 10.46 -14.61 4.32
N LYS A 33 9.59 -13.70 4.76
CA LYS A 33 8.13 -13.82 4.63
C LYS A 33 7.53 -12.50 4.13
N ALA A 34 6.55 -12.60 3.25
CA ALA A 34 5.73 -11.47 2.83
C ALA A 34 4.42 -11.45 3.62
N PHE A 35 3.96 -10.27 4.01
CA PHE A 35 2.67 -10.06 4.64
C PHE A 35 1.94 -8.91 3.94
N SER A 36 0.61 -8.95 3.90
CA SER A 36 -0.15 -7.90 3.25
C SER A 36 0.17 -6.52 3.84
N SER A 37 0.39 -5.52 2.98
CA SER A 37 0.49 -4.12 3.40
C SER A 37 -0.86 -3.40 3.39
N GLY A 38 -1.91 -4.03 2.85
CA GLY A 38 -3.25 -3.46 2.73
C GLY A 38 -3.40 -2.34 1.72
N LEU A 39 -2.35 -1.93 1.00
CA LEU A 39 -2.46 -0.85 0.03
C LEU A 39 -3.22 -1.27 -1.25
N GLU A 40 -2.79 -2.36 -1.89
CA GLU A 40 -3.40 -2.87 -3.12
C GLU A 40 -3.11 -4.37 -3.31
N ILE A 41 -3.66 -4.96 -4.36
CA ILE A 41 -3.47 -6.38 -4.63
C ILE A 41 -1.98 -6.68 -4.84
N GLY A 42 -1.43 -7.56 -4.00
CA GLY A 42 -0.03 -7.99 -4.04
C GLY A 42 0.95 -7.05 -3.33
N SER A 43 0.50 -5.92 -2.79
CA SER A 43 1.36 -5.06 -1.98
C SER A 43 1.69 -5.72 -0.64
N CYS A 44 2.96 -5.69 -0.25
CA CYS A 44 3.42 -6.43 0.92
C CYS A 44 4.52 -5.74 1.70
N ASN A 45 4.53 -6.05 2.98
CA ASN A 45 5.58 -5.77 3.94
C ASN A 45 6.36 -7.06 4.19
N TRP A 46 7.64 -6.96 4.48
CA TRP A 46 8.52 -8.12 4.57
C TRP A 46 9.05 -8.29 5.98
N THR A 47 9.15 -9.53 6.44
CA THR A 47 10.00 -9.88 7.58
C THR A 47 11.18 -10.70 7.11
N ILE A 48 12.35 -10.35 7.62
CA ILE A 48 13.61 -10.99 7.32
C ILE A 48 14.23 -11.40 8.65
N SER A 49 14.22 -12.70 8.92
CA SER A 49 14.71 -13.29 10.16
C SER A 49 16.05 -13.97 9.95
N SER A 50 16.98 -13.71 10.85
CA SER A 50 18.28 -14.37 10.95
C SER A 50 18.51 -14.86 12.39
N PRO A 51 19.52 -15.69 12.67
CA PRO A 51 19.79 -16.16 14.03
C PRO A 51 20.16 -15.03 15.01
N LYS A 52 20.52 -13.85 14.50
CA LYS A 52 21.00 -12.72 15.31
C LYS A 52 19.99 -11.59 15.45
N ALA A 53 19.13 -11.41 14.45
CA ALA A 53 18.18 -10.31 14.39
C ALA A 53 17.06 -10.57 13.39
N ASN A 54 15.93 -9.91 13.62
CA ASN A 54 14.73 -9.84 12.81
C ASN A 54 14.54 -8.41 12.30
N ILE A 55 14.34 -8.25 11.00
CA ILE A 55 14.11 -6.96 10.36
C ILE A 55 12.71 -6.98 9.75
N GLY A 56 11.91 -5.96 10.05
CA GLY A 56 10.66 -5.67 9.36
C GLY A 56 10.89 -4.57 8.32
N HIS A 57 10.37 -4.74 7.11
CA HIS A 57 10.30 -3.70 6.09
C HIS A 57 8.84 -3.34 5.83
N VAL A 58 8.53 -2.06 5.99
CA VAL A 58 7.21 -1.47 5.81
C VAL A 58 7.26 -0.54 4.60
N SER A 59 6.59 -0.98 3.53
CA SER A 59 6.30 -0.17 2.35
C SER A 59 5.07 0.70 2.59
N SER A 60 4.65 1.49 1.60
CA SER A 60 3.36 2.19 1.67
C SER A 60 2.24 1.20 2.00
N SER A 61 1.51 1.48 3.07
CA SER A 61 0.58 0.55 3.70
C SER A 61 -0.71 1.26 4.09
N LEU A 62 -1.82 0.52 4.09
CA LEU A 62 -3.12 0.98 4.58
C LEU A 62 -3.68 -0.07 5.52
N PHE A 63 -4.14 0.31 6.71
CA PHE A 63 -4.65 -0.68 7.66
C PHE A 63 -5.86 -1.46 7.14
N GLN A 64 -6.75 -0.77 6.44
CA GLN A 64 -7.97 -1.34 5.93
C GLN A 64 -8.17 -0.92 4.47
N CYS A 65 -8.44 -1.89 3.61
CA CYS A 65 -8.72 -1.65 2.19
C CYS A 65 -9.90 -2.50 1.73
N GLU A 66 -10.80 -1.91 0.95
CA GLU A 66 -11.98 -2.61 0.43
C GLU A 66 -11.62 -3.61 -0.66
N THR A 67 -10.51 -3.38 -1.36
CA THR A 67 -10.11 -4.17 -2.55
C THR A 67 -8.87 -5.02 -2.34
N ALA A 68 -8.24 -4.96 -1.16
CA ALA A 68 -7.04 -5.71 -0.79
C ALA A 68 -7.17 -6.29 0.61
N MET A 69 -6.34 -7.28 0.92
CA MET A 69 -6.27 -7.84 2.28
C MET A 69 -5.68 -6.82 3.23
N ASP A 70 -6.30 -6.61 4.40
CA ASP A 70 -5.84 -5.65 5.41
C ASP A 70 -4.36 -5.80 5.80
N PHE A 71 -3.76 -4.70 6.25
CA PHE A 71 -2.37 -4.70 6.71
C PHE A 71 -2.22 -5.62 7.94
N ASN A 72 -1.40 -6.66 7.80
CA ASN A 72 -1.04 -7.53 8.90
C ASN A 72 0.13 -6.95 9.72
N TYR A 73 -0.18 -5.97 10.57
CA TYR A 73 0.78 -5.30 11.43
C TYR A 73 1.36 -6.22 12.53
N HIS A 74 0.62 -7.27 12.92
CA HIS A 74 1.10 -8.27 13.88
C HIS A 74 2.35 -9.01 13.39
N ALA A 75 2.54 -9.12 12.07
CA ALA A 75 3.72 -9.73 11.49
C ALA A 75 5.03 -9.01 11.87
N LEU A 76 4.95 -7.75 12.29
CA LEU A 76 6.11 -6.92 12.64
C LEU A 76 6.48 -7.05 14.13
N GLN A 77 5.64 -7.71 14.94
CA GLN A 77 5.95 -7.99 16.34
C GLN A 77 7.19 -8.88 16.45
N GLY A 78 8.14 -8.49 17.31
CA GLY A 78 9.39 -9.21 17.50
C GLY A 78 10.48 -8.91 16.46
N CYS A 79 10.25 -7.93 15.56
CA CYS A 79 11.33 -7.34 14.77
C CYS A 79 12.21 -6.45 15.66
N ASP A 80 13.52 -6.62 15.56
CA ASP A 80 14.51 -5.79 16.25
C ASP A 80 14.67 -4.42 15.59
N THR A 81 14.36 -4.33 14.29
CA THR A 81 14.46 -3.08 13.52
C THR A 81 13.37 -3.03 12.47
N ILE A 82 12.75 -1.85 12.30
CA ILE A 82 11.75 -1.60 11.27
C ILE A 82 12.28 -0.56 10.30
N LEU A 83 12.29 -0.92 9.01
CA LEU A 83 12.62 -0.03 7.89
C LEU A 83 11.31 0.47 7.29
N TYR A 84 10.98 1.73 7.55
CA TYR A 84 9.79 2.38 6.99
C TYR A 84 10.15 3.17 5.73
N SER A 85 9.42 2.96 4.63
CA SER A 85 9.72 3.56 3.32
C SER A 85 8.57 4.39 2.75
N ASP A 86 7.50 4.64 3.51
CA ASP A 86 6.39 5.45 3.01
C ASP A 86 6.66 6.95 3.19
N ASN A 87 6.31 7.72 2.16
CA ASN A 87 6.53 9.16 2.08
C ASN A 87 5.21 9.95 2.20
N SER A 88 4.07 9.25 2.32
CA SER A 88 2.73 9.83 2.56
C SER A 88 2.68 10.70 3.81
N ALA A 89 3.40 10.30 4.88
CA ALA A 89 3.50 11.02 6.14
C ALA A 89 4.06 12.46 6.02
N ARG A 90 4.71 12.81 4.90
CA ARG A 90 5.17 14.19 4.67
C ARG A 90 4.04 15.20 4.48
N ASN A 91 2.84 14.78 4.07
CA ASN A 91 1.70 15.69 4.03
C ASN A 91 1.18 16.02 5.44
N ILE A 92 1.35 15.12 6.41
CA ILE A 92 0.96 15.31 7.81
C ILE A 92 2.04 16.11 8.57
N LEU A 93 3.33 15.85 8.31
CA LEU A 93 4.46 16.56 8.90
C LEU A 93 4.81 17.87 8.16
N GLY A 94 3.90 18.42 7.35
CA GLY A 94 4.05 19.75 6.76
C GLY A 94 3.89 20.89 7.79
N ASN A 95 3.45 20.57 9.01
CA ASN A 95 3.18 21.54 10.08
C ASN A 95 4.17 21.47 11.26
N VAL A 96 5.21 20.64 11.19
CA VAL A 96 6.25 20.59 12.22
C VAL A 96 7.60 20.81 11.56
N GLU A 97 8.06 22.05 11.59
CA GLU A 97 9.44 22.42 11.32
C GLU A 97 10.33 21.76 12.37
N ASP A 98 10.83 20.54 12.13
CA ASP A 98 12.10 20.12 12.74
C ASP A 98 12.81 19.01 11.94
N GLU A 99 14.06 19.29 11.60
CA GLU A 99 14.94 18.44 10.82
C GLU A 99 15.47 17.28 11.66
N ASN A 100 14.82 16.11 11.68
CA ASN A 100 15.53 14.82 11.85
C ASN A 100 14.64 13.58 11.60
N CYS A 101 14.24 13.30 10.36
CA CYS A 101 13.38 12.15 10.04
C CYS A 101 14.18 10.93 9.54
N HIS A 102 15.21 10.46 10.25
CA HIS A 102 15.87 9.20 9.90
C HIS A 102 16.21 8.42 11.17
N PHE A 103 15.66 7.19 11.28
CA PHE A 103 15.85 6.21 12.37
C PHE A 103 15.04 6.45 13.66
N ALA A 104 13.76 6.03 13.66
CA ALA A 104 13.04 5.83 14.91
C ALA A 104 13.43 4.46 15.51
N SER A 105 14.08 4.48 16.69
CA SER A 105 14.19 3.30 17.54
C SER A 105 12.80 3.02 18.13
N VAL A 106 12.20 1.90 17.74
CA VAL A 106 10.80 1.58 18.08
C VAL A 106 10.72 1.15 19.55
N ASN A 107 10.27 2.04 20.44
CA ASN A 107 9.69 1.65 21.73
C ASN A 107 8.17 1.43 21.56
N ASN A 108 7.50 0.86 22.56
CA ASN A 108 6.06 0.54 22.48
C ASN A 108 5.14 1.74 22.11
N ASN A 109 5.50 2.96 22.50
CA ASN A 109 4.75 4.19 22.16
C ASN A 109 4.92 4.59 20.68
N SER A 110 6.01 4.16 20.02
CA SER A 110 6.24 4.45 18.60
C SER A 110 5.29 3.67 17.68
N TRP A 111 4.76 2.54 18.14
CA TRP A 111 3.78 1.75 17.38
C TRP A 111 2.40 2.38 17.39
N GLU A 112 2.03 3.06 18.48
CA GLU A 112 0.78 3.83 18.56
C GLU A 112 0.83 5.02 17.60
N VAL A 113 1.97 5.73 17.52
CA VAL A 113 2.15 6.87 16.59
C VAL A 113 2.18 6.41 15.12
N LEU A 114 2.86 5.31 14.80
CA LEU A 114 2.79 4.69 13.47
C LEU A 114 1.38 4.18 13.17
N GLY A 115 0.71 3.63 14.19
CA GLY A 115 -0.69 3.24 14.17
C GLY A 115 -1.58 4.40 13.80
N GLU A 116 -1.52 5.53 14.50
CA GLU A 116 -2.32 6.73 14.23
C GLU A 116 -2.03 7.33 12.84
N ALA A 117 -0.77 7.39 12.42
CA ALA A 117 -0.41 7.90 11.09
C ALA A 117 -0.96 7.03 9.95
N LEU A 118 -0.99 5.70 10.14
CA LEU A 118 -1.48 4.74 9.14
C LEU A 118 -2.99 4.46 9.28
N LEU A 119 -3.57 4.67 10.47
CA LEU A 119 -5.00 4.56 10.80
C LEU A 119 -5.73 5.87 10.52
N ASN A 120 -5.14 6.83 9.81
CA ASN A 120 -5.76 8.12 9.55
C ASN A 120 -7.02 7.93 8.68
N VAL A 121 -8.13 7.57 9.33
CA VAL A 121 -9.44 7.28 8.75
C VAL A 121 -9.97 8.51 8.01
N ASP A 122 -9.52 9.70 8.42
CA ASP A 122 -9.85 10.98 7.81
C ASP A 122 -9.37 11.06 6.35
N GLU A 123 -8.10 10.67 6.08
CA GLU A 123 -7.56 10.64 4.71
C GLU A 123 -8.26 9.59 3.84
N ARG A 124 -8.62 8.43 4.40
CA ARG A 124 -9.39 7.40 3.67
C ARG A 124 -10.79 7.89 3.30
N SER A 125 -11.49 8.54 4.25
CA SER A 125 -12.81 9.13 3.97
C SER A 125 -12.71 10.14 2.84
N GLU A 126 -11.68 10.98 2.90
CA GLU A 126 -11.41 11.98 1.88
C GLU A 126 -11.11 11.37 0.49
N GLU A 127 -10.30 10.30 0.41
CA GLU A 127 -10.02 9.59 -0.84
C GLU A 127 -11.29 8.96 -1.44
N MET A 128 -12.13 8.34 -0.62
CA MET A 128 -13.38 7.75 -1.08
C MET A 128 -14.38 8.81 -1.55
N GLU A 129 -14.49 9.93 -0.84
CA GLU A 129 -15.32 11.08 -1.24
C GLU A 129 -14.86 11.68 -2.56
N LYS A 130 -13.53 11.80 -2.78
CA LYS A 130 -12.96 12.22 -4.06
C LYS A 130 -13.32 11.26 -5.19
N LEU A 131 -13.26 9.94 -4.96
CA LEU A 131 -13.65 8.94 -5.97
C LEU A 131 -15.15 9.00 -6.28
N ALA A 132 -15.99 9.18 -5.25
CA ALA A 132 -17.43 9.34 -5.42
C ALA A 132 -17.76 10.60 -6.22
N PHE A 133 -17.09 11.72 -5.93
CA PHE A 133 -17.23 12.98 -6.68
C PHE A 133 -16.81 12.84 -8.15
N ILE A 134 -15.66 12.19 -8.42
CA ILE A 134 -15.22 11.92 -9.78
C ILE A 134 -16.26 11.05 -10.51
N SER A 135 -16.81 10.05 -9.82
CA SER A 135 -17.83 9.16 -10.37
C SER A 135 -19.11 9.91 -10.72
N SER A 136 -19.59 10.82 -9.87
CA SER A 136 -20.78 11.64 -10.17
C SER A 136 -20.53 12.55 -11.37
N CYS A 137 -19.38 13.25 -11.42
CA CYS A 137 -19.03 14.07 -12.57
C CYS A 137 -18.95 13.26 -13.88
N ALA A 138 -18.47 12.01 -13.78
CA ALA A 138 -18.39 11.12 -14.94
C ALA A 138 -19.79 10.72 -15.44
N VAL A 139 -20.70 10.38 -14.54
CA VAL A 139 -22.10 10.07 -14.87
C VAL A 139 -22.78 11.28 -15.50
N ASP A 140 -22.71 12.45 -14.87
CA ASP A 140 -23.31 13.70 -15.39
C ASP A 140 -22.80 14.02 -16.80
N SER A 141 -21.50 13.86 -17.05
CA SER A 141 -20.90 14.11 -18.35
C SER A 141 -21.41 13.15 -19.42
N VAL A 142 -21.58 11.87 -19.09
CA VAL A 142 -22.11 10.85 -20.00
C VAL A 142 -23.61 11.08 -20.27
N GLU A 143 -24.39 11.43 -19.24
CA GLU A 143 -25.80 11.77 -19.39
C GLU A 143 -26.03 12.99 -20.29
N ALA A 144 -25.11 13.96 -20.27
CA ALA A 144 -25.10 15.10 -21.18
C ALA A 144 -24.63 14.76 -22.62
N GLY A 145 -24.34 13.49 -22.92
CA GLY A 145 -23.85 13.02 -24.23
C GLY A 145 -22.35 13.23 -24.45
N GLY A 146 -21.60 13.52 -23.39
CA GLY A 146 -20.15 13.72 -23.40
C GLY A 146 -19.34 12.42 -23.29
N SER A 147 -18.03 12.56 -23.10
CA SER A 147 -17.10 11.45 -22.87
C SER A 147 -16.12 11.83 -21.78
N VAL A 148 -15.70 10.85 -20.99
CA VAL A 148 -14.86 11.06 -19.80
C VAL A 148 -13.54 10.30 -19.97
N LEU A 149 -12.42 10.97 -19.68
CA LEU A 149 -11.09 10.38 -19.64
C LEU A 149 -10.50 10.58 -18.25
N VAL A 150 -10.18 9.49 -17.56
CA VAL A 150 -9.52 9.54 -16.24
C VAL A 150 -8.12 8.93 -16.38
N PRO A 151 -7.04 9.72 -16.29
CA PRO A 151 -5.68 9.19 -16.30
C PRO A 151 -5.36 8.58 -14.93
N ILE A 152 -5.13 7.27 -14.87
CA ILE A 152 -4.85 6.54 -13.62
C ILE A 152 -3.61 5.67 -13.79
N GLY A 153 -2.68 5.76 -12.83
CA GLY A 153 -1.41 5.02 -12.85
C GLY A 153 -1.30 3.89 -11.84
N ARG A 154 -2.24 3.77 -10.88
CA ARG A 154 -2.22 2.77 -9.80
C ARG A 154 -3.42 1.85 -9.93
N LEU A 155 -3.18 0.54 -9.90
CA LEU A 155 -4.23 -0.47 -10.11
C LEU A 155 -5.27 -0.44 -8.99
N GLY A 156 -4.87 -0.26 -7.73
CA GLY A 156 -5.81 -0.18 -6.60
C GLY A 156 -6.89 0.90 -6.80
N ILE A 157 -6.48 2.10 -7.23
CA ILE A 157 -7.39 3.23 -7.50
C ILE A 157 -8.34 2.93 -8.66
N VAL A 158 -7.86 2.23 -9.70
CA VAL A 158 -8.72 1.79 -10.82
C VAL A 158 -9.84 0.89 -10.30
N LEU A 159 -9.53 -0.07 -9.45
CA LEU A 159 -10.52 -1.01 -8.92
C LEU A 159 -11.57 -0.29 -8.06
N GLN A 160 -11.14 0.60 -7.17
CA GLN A 160 -12.05 1.40 -6.33
C GLN A 160 -12.95 2.32 -7.17
N LEU A 161 -12.40 2.99 -8.20
CA LEU A 161 -13.19 3.83 -9.09
C LEU A 161 -14.23 3.03 -9.87
N LEU A 162 -13.86 1.84 -10.37
CA LEU A 162 -14.80 0.95 -11.07
C LEU A 162 -15.93 0.48 -10.15
N GLU A 163 -15.63 0.22 -8.89
CA GLU A 163 -16.65 -0.12 -7.88
C GLU A 163 -17.61 1.05 -7.64
N GLN A 164 -17.09 2.26 -7.43
CA GLN A 164 -17.91 3.46 -7.23
C GLN A 164 -18.79 3.77 -8.43
N LEU A 165 -18.25 3.74 -9.65
CA LEU A 165 -19.04 3.92 -10.88
C LEU A 165 -20.15 2.86 -11.02
N SER A 166 -19.85 1.60 -10.69
CA SER A 166 -20.84 0.53 -10.70
C SER A 166 -21.96 0.79 -9.68
N LEU A 167 -21.65 1.32 -8.50
CA LEU A 167 -22.66 1.70 -7.50
C LEU A 167 -23.53 2.86 -7.99
N SER A 168 -22.92 3.92 -8.56
CA SER A 168 -23.65 5.06 -9.10
C SER A 168 -24.60 4.65 -10.23
N LEU A 169 -24.16 3.79 -11.15
CA LEU A 169 -24.99 3.30 -12.26
C LEU A 169 -26.17 2.45 -11.80
N LYS A 170 -25.98 1.61 -10.77
CA LYS A 170 -27.07 0.82 -10.18
C LYS A 170 -28.10 1.68 -9.45
N SER A 171 -27.72 2.85 -8.96
CA SER A 171 -28.65 3.79 -8.33
C SER A 171 -29.54 4.53 -9.34
N SER A 172 -29.19 4.52 -10.63
CA SER A 172 -29.89 5.27 -11.68
C SER A 172 -30.89 4.43 -12.49
N ILE A 173 -31.08 3.14 -12.15
CA ILE A 173 -32.02 2.19 -12.76
C ILE A 173 -33.10 1.80 -11.74
#